data_AF-A0A561VCH7-F1
#
_entry.id   AF-A0A561VCH7-F1
#
_cell.length_a   1.000
_cell.length_b   1.000
_cell.length_c   1.000
_cell.angle_alpha   90.00
_cell.angle_beta   90.00
_cell.angle_gamma   90.00
#
_symmetry.space_group_name_H-M   'P 1'
#
loop_
_entity.id
_entity.type
_entity.pdbx_description
1 polymer ?
#
loop_
_entity_poly.entity_id
_entity_poly.type
_entity_poly.pdbx_seq_one_letter_code
_entity_poly.pdbx_strand_id
1 'polypeptide(L)'
;MVKVDGEEAKEEELSWSYVCTVTGRTPHAAMQWESIAGSLAGGNSPLWSTDPWPGSLTRNQVTRLVAILGAHTVTPQRCYFAMWTGADLRSSDRAAPTVQLGIREMVLLSGPIEASTASSDPDHFQSPSLWWPEDHAWCVATDVDLDSTYVGGSRECVEALTTDDHIEAMPISAGDSVTRDSDRLNAAEGP
;
A
#
# COMPACT_ATOMS: atom_id res chain seq x y z
N MET A 1 4.62 -1.94 9.26
CA MET A 1 5.46 -1.41 10.35
C MET A 1 4.84 -1.81 11.67
N VAL A 2 5.61 -2.41 12.57
CA VAL A 2 5.13 -2.90 13.87
C VAL A 2 5.75 -2.11 15.02
N LYS A 3 4.95 -1.78 16.04
CA LYS A 3 5.42 -1.16 17.27
C LYS A 3 6.32 -2.09 18.09
N VAL A 4 7.40 -1.55 18.65
CA VAL A 4 8.27 -2.28 19.58
C VAL A 4 7.80 -2.03 21.01
N ASP A 5 7.10 -2.99 21.63
CA ASP A 5 6.77 -2.99 23.05
C ASP A 5 7.52 -4.13 23.78
N GLY A 6 8.02 -3.88 24.99
CA GLY A 6 8.84 -4.80 25.77
C GLY A 6 8.14 -6.12 26.13
N GLU A 7 8.92 -7.21 26.02
CA GLU A 7 8.70 -8.62 26.41
C GLU A 7 7.47 -9.40 25.88
N GLU A 8 6.43 -8.77 25.35
CA GLU A 8 5.39 -9.45 24.55
C GLU A 8 4.97 -8.58 23.36
N ALA A 9 5.71 -8.65 22.26
CA ALA A 9 5.43 -7.91 21.03
C ALA A 9 4.08 -8.36 20.44
N LYS A 10 3.02 -7.59 20.68
CA LYS A 10 1.86 -7.61 19.80
C LYS A 10 2.26 -6.86 18.54
N GLU A 11 2.12 -7.51 17.38
CA GLU A 11 2.31 -6.85 16.09
C GLU A 11 1.19 -5.83 15.86
N GLU A 12 1.38 -4.60 16.37
CA GLU A 12 0.46 -3.49 16.14
C GLU A 12 0.97 -2.65 14.97
N GLU A 13 0.16 -2.57 13.90
CA GLU A 13 0.47 -1.72 12.76
C GLU A 13 0.42 -0.25 13.16
N LEU A 14 1.53 0.46 12.94
CA LEU A 14 1.65 1.88 13.27
C LEU A 14 1.21 2.77 12.12
N SER A 15 0.46 3.82 12.45
CA SER A 15 0.13 4.90 11.52
C SER A 15 1.32 5.83 11.27
N TRP A 16 1.37 6.38 10.07
CA TRP A 16 2.26 7.47 9.70
C TRP A 16 1.93 8.76 10.48
N SER A 17 0.68 8.99 10.86
CA SER A 17 0.31 10.08 11.79
C SER A 17 0.94 9.90 13.18
N TYR A 18 1.04 8.66 13.67
CA TYR A 18 1.80 8.38 14.89
C TYR A 18 3.28 8.69 14.69
N VAL A 19 3.87 8.29 13.56
CA VAL A 19 5.26 8.63 13.22
C VAL A 19 5.46 10.14 13.19
N CYS A 20 4.58 10.88 12.53
CA CYS A 20 4.60 12.34 12.52
C CYS A 20 4.57 12.94 13.93
N THR A 21 3.71 12.39 14.80
CA THR A 21 3.60 12.84 16.19
C THR A 21 4.92 12.68 16.95
N VAL A 22 5.58 11.54 16.82
CA VAL A 22 6.83 11.26 17.56
C VAL A 22 8.06 11.94 16.95
N THR A 23 8.03 12.27 15.66
CA THR A 23 9.13 12.98 14.98
C THR A 23 8.92 14.49 14.87
N GLY A 24 7.79 15.01 15.34
CA GLY A 24 7.44 16.44 15.26
C GLY A 24 7.10 16.91 13.84
N ARG A 25 6.68 15.98 12.98
CA ARG A 25 6.26 16.23 11.60
C ARG A 25 4.74 16.40 11.51
N THR A 26 4.26 16.91 10.39
CA THR A 26 2.84 17.16 10.17
C THR A 26 2.25 16.07 9.28
N PRO A 27 1.20 15.35 9.73
CA PRO A 27 0.52 14.38 8.87
C PRO A 27 -0.26 15.10 7.76
N HIS A 28 -0.14 14.62 6.52
CA HIS A 28 -0.92 15.10 5.37
C HIS A 28 -0.90 14.07 4.23
N ALA A 29 -1.82 14.19 3.27
CA ALA A 29 -2.01 13.19 2.21
C ALA A 29 -0.78 12.94 1.32
N ALA A 30 0.03 13.98 1.09
CA ALA A 30 1.24 13.90 0.28
C ALA A 30 2.53 13.61 1.06
N MET A 31 2.45 13.19 2.33
CA MET A 31 3.64 12.96 3.15
C MET A 31 4.43 11.77 2.63
N GLN A 32 5.73 11.73 2.89
CA GLN A 32 6.63 10.69 2.37
C GLN A 32 7.40 10.04 3.52
N TRP A 33 7.58 8.71 3.49
CA TRP A 33 8.12 7.97 4.62
C TRP A 33 9.47 8.53 5.09
N GLU A 34 10.39 8.74 4.15
CA GLU A 34 11.72 9.28 4.46
C GLU A 34 11.67 10.67 5.09
N SER A 35 10.71 11.51 4.69
CA SER A 35 10.52 12.86 5.23
C SER A 35 9.99 12.82 6.67
N ILE A 36 9.01 11.95 6.93
CA ILE A 36 8.35 11.88 8.25
C ILE A 36 9.15 11.09 9.28
N ALA A 37 9.87 10.04 8.85
CA ALA A 37 10.74 9.25 9.72
C ALA A 37 12.11 9.92 9.93
N GLY A 38 12.62 10.64 8.91
CA GLY A 38 13.89 11.38 9.00
C GLY A 38 15.06 10.48 9.41
N SER A 39 15.80 10.88 10.44
CA SER A 39 16.96 10.11 10.95
C SER A 39 16.58 8.77 11.59
N LEU A 40 15.29 8.52 11.84
CA LEU A 40 14.81 7.25 12.39
C LEU A 40 14.48 6.21 11.30
N ALA A 41 14.47 6.61 10.03
CA ALA A 41 14.31 5.69 8.90
C ALA A 41 15.50 4.72 8.78
N GLY A 42 15.35 3.67 7.97
CA GLY A 42 16.39 2.70 7.69
C GLY A 42 16.73 1.79 8.88
N GLY A 43 15.73 1.51 9.73
CA GLY A 43 15.93 0.66 10.92
C GLY A 43 16.66 1.35 12.08
N ASN A 44 16.78 2.68 12.06
CA ASN A 44 17.41 3.45 13.13
C ASN A 44 16.44 3.82 14.26
N SER A 45 15.16 3.45 14.14
CA SER A 45 14.14 3.78 15.13
C SER A 45 14.14 2.80 16.30
N PRO A 46 14.09 3.29 17.56
CA PRO A 46 13.77 2.45 18.70
C PRO A 46 12.25 2.26 18.88
N LEU A 47 11.40 2.94 18.09
CA LEU A 47 9.95 2.99 18.28
C LEU A 47 9.19 1.99 17.38
N TRP A 48 9.79 1.60 16.27
CA TRP A 48 9.22 0.63 15.33
C TRP A 48 10.31 -0.31 14.80
N SER A 49 9.91 -1.52 14.45
CA SER A 49 10.86 -2.58 14.07
C SER A 49 11.29 -2.53 12.61
N THR A 50 10.39 -2.09 11.72
CA THR A 50 10.60 -2.08 10.27
C THR A 50 9.96 -0.88 9.61
N ASP A 51 10.63 -0.36 8.59
CA ASP A 51 10.08 0.64 7.69
C ASP A 51 9.01 0.00 6.76
N PRO A 52 8.09 0.80 6.18
CA PRO A 52 7.21 0.33 5.12
C PRO A 52 8.01 -0.28 3.96
N TRP A 53 7.59 -1.44 3.48
CA TRP A 53 8.22 -2.09 2.34
C TRP A 53 7.69 -1.49 1.04
N PRO A 54 8.52 -0.89 0.17
CA PRO A 54 8.05 -0.36 -1.10
C PRO A 54 7.40 -1.43 -1.95
N GLY A 55 6.28 -1.10 -2.60
CA GLY A 55 5.62 -2.01 -3.53
C GLY A 55 4.77 -3.11 -2.92
N SER A 56 4.61 -3.16 -1.60
CA SER A 56 3.75 -4.16 -0.97
C SER A 56 3.01 -3.61 0.25
N LEU A 57 1.72 -3.89 0.31
CA LEU A 57 0.94 -3.76 1.54
C LEU A 57 1.17 -4.95 2.45
N THR A 58 0.92 -4.79 3.75
CA THR A 58 0.84 -5.95 4.65
C THR A 58 -0.41 -6.78 4.33
N ARG A 59 -0.37 -8.06 4.69
CA ARG A 59 -1.54 -8.95 4.55
C ARG A 59 -2.77 -8.44 5.27
N ASN A 60 -2.60 -7.80 6.44
CA ASN A 60 -3.70 -7.23 7.22
C ASN A 60 -4.34 -6.05 6.48
N GLN A 61 -3.53 -5.13 5.93
CA GLN A 61 -4.02 -4.00 5.14
C GLN A 61 -4.72 -4.46 3.87
N VAL A 62 -4.18 -5.45 3.13
CA VAL A 62 -4.88 -6.02 1.96
C VAL A 62 -6.20 -6.65 2.37
N THR A 63 -6.23 -7.43 3.46
CA THR A 63 -7.47 -8.05 3.96
C THR A 63 -8.53 -7.01 4.30
N ARG A 64 -8.14 -5.88 4.91
CA ARG A 64 -9.07 -4.79 5.21
C ARG A 64 -9.57 -4.09 3.95
N LEU A 65 -8.68 -3.85 2.98
CA LEU A 65 -9.06 -3.32 1.66
C LEU A 65 -10.05 -4.24 0.94
N VAL A 66 -9.83 -5.56 0.95
CA VAL A 66 -10.77 -6.53 0.36
C VAL A 66 -12.17 -6.39 0.97
N ALA A 67 -12.26 -6.28 2.30
CA ALA A 67 -13.54 -6.13 2.99
C ALA A 67 -14.29 -4.85 2.58
N ILE A 68 -13.58 -3.72 2.46
CA ILE A 68 -14.16 -2.44 2.06
C ILE A 68 -14.51 -2.46 0.57
N LEU A 69 -13.52 -2.69 -0.30
CA LEU A 69 -13.66 -2.61 -1.75
C LEU A 69 -14.61 -3.67 -2.32
N GLY A 70 -14.73 -4.83 -1.68
CA GLY A 70 -15.70 -5.86 -2.03
C GLY A 70 -17.16 -5.39 -1.93
N ALA A 71 -17.46 -4.44 -1.02
CA ALA A 71 -18.79 -3.83 -0.91
C ALA A 71 -19.06 -2.77 -2.00
N HIS A 72 -18.02 -2.32 -2.71
CA HIS A 72 -18.07 -1.27 -3.73
C HIS A 72 -17.88 -1.79 -5.15
N THR A 73 -18.14 -3.07 -5.40
CA THR A 73 -18.16 -3.67 -6.75
C THR A 73 -19.31 -4.66 -6.87
N VAL A 74 -19.88 -4.79 -8.07
CA VAL A 74 -20.85 -5.85 -8.42
C VAL A 74 -20.17 -7.10 -9.00
N THR A 75 -18.84 -7.06 -9.21
CA THR A 75 -18.04 -8.17 -9.72
C THR A 75 -16.90 -8.60 -8.78
N PRO A 76 -17.13 -8.83 -7.48
CA PRO A 76 -16.04 -9.20 -6.55
C PRO A 76 -15.39 -10.55 -6.91
N GLN A 77 -16.10 -11.41 -7.64
CA GLN A 77 -15.59 -12.71 -8.09
C GLN A 77 -14.69 -12.62 -9.34
N ARG A 78 -14.63 -11.45 -10.00
CA ARG A 78 -13.71 -11.22 -11.11
C ARG A 78 -12.99 -9.89 -10.94
N CYS A 79 -11.80 -9.97 -10.38
CA CYS A 79 -10.81 -8.92 -10.34
C CYS A 79 -9.61 -9.32 -11.20
N TYR A 80 -8.86 -8.30 -11.60
CA TYR A 80 -7.59 -8.41 -12.30
C TYR A 80 -6.47 -7.97 -11.36
N PHE A 81 -5.34 -8.66 -11.43
CA PHE A 81 -4.18 -8.41 -10.58
C PHE A 81 -2.94 -8.33 -11.47
N ALA A 82 -2.33 -7.15 -11.56
CA ALA A 82 -1.05 -6.96 -12.22
C ALA A 82 0.07 -7.10 -11.18
N MET A 83 0.99 -8.03 -11.42
CA MET A 83 2.17 -8.25 -10.59
C MET A 83 3.44 -8.03 -11.41
N TRP A 84 4.43 -7.34 -10.84
CA TRP A 84 5.68 -7.10 -11.55
C TRP A 84 6.43 -8.41 -11.81
N THR A 85 6.91 -8.62 -13.03
CA THR A 85 7.62 -9.85 -13.42
C THR A 85 8.90 -10.09 -12.61
N GLY A 86 9.48 -9.02 -12.06
CA GLY A 86 10.64 -9.06 -11.16
C GLY A 86 10.33 -9.42 -9.71
N ALA A 87 9.05 -9.48 -9.31
CA ALA A 87 8.65 -9.96 -7.99
C ALA A 87 8.84 -11.48 -7.86
N ASP A 88 8.75 -11.99 -6.63
CA ASP A 88 8.78 -13.43 -6.39
C ASP A 88 7.43 -14.10 -6.70
N LEU A 89 7.25 -14.44 -7.98
CA LEU A 89 6.04 -15.07 -8.52
C LEU A 89 6.21 -16.60 -8.60
N ARG A 90 5.09 -17.33 -8.41
CA ARG A 90 5.04 -18.79 -8.65
C ARG A 90 5.41 -19.07 -10.10
N SER A 91 6.05 -20.21 -10.33
CA SER A 91 6.31 -20.69 -11.68
C SER A 91 5.05 -20.78 -12.54
N SER A 92 3.89 -21.10 -11.96
CA SER A 92 2.59 -21.10 -12.65
C SER A 92 2.16 -19.71 -13.11
N ASP A 93 2.40 -18.71 -12.28
CA ASP A 93 1.93 -17.34 -12.52
C ASP A 93 2.82 -16.67 -13.57
N ARG A 94 4.12 -17.01 -13.60
CA ARG A 94 5.07 -16.56 -14.63
C ARG A 94 4.68 -17.00 -16.06
N ALA A 95 3.80 -18.00 -16.21
CA ALA A 95 3.31 -18.46 -17.51
C ALA A 95 2.05 -17.70 -17.98
N ALA A 96 1.46 -16.84 -17.14
CA ALA A 96 0.29 -16.05 -17.52
C ALA A 96 0.67 -14.91 -18.48
N PRO A 97 -0.29 -14.35 -19.22
CA PRO A 97 -0.03 -13.24 -20.14
C PRO A 97 0.58 -12.03 -19.43
N THR A 98 1.50 -11.35 -20.11
CA THR A 98 2.07 -10.09 -19.62
C THR A 98 1.43 -8.88 -20.28
N VAL A 99 1.42 -7.76 -19.56
CA VAL A 99 1.01 -6.44 -20.03
C VAL A 99 2.08 -5.42 -19.66
N GLN A 100 2.36 -4.50 -20.58
CA GLN A 100 3.26 -3.39 -20.32
C GLN A 100 2.50 -2.25 -19.62
N LEU A 101 2.86 -1.93 -18.37
CA LEU A 101 2.33 -0.79 -17.62
C LEU A 101 3.47 0.20 -17.36
N GLY A 102 3.47 1.29 -18.13
CA GLY A 102 4.57 2.26 -18.12
C GLY A 102 5.89 1.60 -18.48
N ILE A 103 6.86 1.67 -17.57
CA ILE A 103 8.20 1.06 -17.74
C ILE A 103 8.29 -0.39 -17.24
N ARG A 104 7.21 -0.95 -16.68
CA ARG A 104 7.21 -2.29 -16.07
C ARG A 104 6.44 -3.29 -16.92
N GLU A 105 7.04 -4.45 -17.13
CA GLU A 105 6.32 -5.63 -17.62
C GLU A 105 5.66 -6.33 -16.43
N MET A 106 4.36 -6.59 -16.53
CA MET A 106 3.54 -7.10 -15.46
C MET A 106 2.86 -8.39 -15.90
N VAL A 107 2.90 -9.43 -15.06
CA VAL A 107 2.01 -10.60 -15.21
C VAL A 107 0.59 -10.17 -14.87
N LEU A 108 -0.38 -10.53 -15.71
CA LEU A 108 -1.79 -10.27 -15.47
C LEU A 108 -2.52 -11.56 -15.05
N LEU A 109 -2.96 -11.59 -13.80
CA LEU A 109 -3.77 -12.65 -13.21
C LEU A 109 -5.23 -12.19 -13.07
N SER A 110 -6.14 -13.14 -12.88
CA SER A 110 -7.53 -12.83 -12.56
C SER A 110 -8.13 -13.84 -11.60
N GLY A 111 -9.14 -13.42 -10.83
CA GLY A 111 -9.78 -14.26 -9.83
C GLY A 111 -10.69 -13.45 -8.90
N PRO A 112 -11.22 -14.07 -7.84
CA PRO A 112 -12.00 -13.35 -6.84
C PRO A 112 -11.13 -12.37 -6.06
N ILE A 113 -11.71 -11.31 -5.51
CA ILE A 113 -11.01 -10.24 -4.82
C ILE A 113 -10.13 -10.76 -3.67
N GLU A 114 -10.55 -11.84 -3.01
CA GLU A 114 -9.82 -12.50 -1.93
C GLU A 114 -8.47 -13.08 -2.38
N ALA A 115 -8.28 -13.34 -3.68
CA ALA A 115 -7.02 -13.82 -4.23
C ALA A 115 -5.88 -12.81 -4.04
N SER A 116 -6.17 -11.52 -3.83
CA SER A 116 -5.17 -10.50 -3.47
C SER A 116 -4.45 -10.78 -2.15
N THR A 117 -5.08 -11.55 -1.26
CA THR A 117 -4.47 -11.96 0.02
C THR A 117 -3.62 -13.21 -0.11
N ALA A 118 -3.62 -13.90 -1.26
CA ALA A 118 -2.80 -15.08 -1.44
C ALA A 118 -1.30 -14.71 -1.51
N SER A 119 -0.44 -15.51 -0.87
CA SER A 119 1.00 -15.44 -1.11
C SER A 119 1.53 -16.80 -1.54
N SER A 120 2.62 -16.75 -2.28
CA SER A 120 3.41 -17.90 -2.72
C SER A 120 4.49 -18.24 -1.71
N ASP A 121 5.05 -17.20 -1.10
CA ASP A 121 6.03 -17.30 -0.03
C ASP A 121 5.30 -17.08 1.32
N PRO A 122 5.31 -18.08 2.23
CA PRO A 122 4.76 -17.91 3.57
C PRO A 122 5.56 -16.91 4.42
N ASP A 123 6.83 -16.69 4.11
CA ASP A 123 7.73 -15.80 4.86
C ASP A 123 7.70 -14.36 4.32
N HIS A 124 7.35 -14.16 3.04
CA HIS A 124 7.24 -12.83 2.41
C HIS A 124 5.92 -12.67 1.64
N PHE A 125 4.99 -11.89 2.19
CA PHE A 125 3.77 -11.52 1.49
C PHE A 125 4.04 -10.40 0.48
N GLN A 126 3.67 -10.64 -0.79
CA GLN A 126 3.69 -9.63 -1.84
C GLN A 126 2.27 -9.34 -2.32
N SER A 127 1.76 -8.13 -2.09
CA SER A 127 0.48 -7.70 -2.65
C SER A 127 0.56 -7.48 -4.16
N PRO A 128 -0.57 -7.52 -4.89
CA PRO A 128 -0.63 -7.05 -6.27
C PRO A 128 -0.17 -5.59 -6.37
N SER A 129 0.54 -5.23 -7.43
CA SER A 129 0.98 -3.85 -7.65
C SER A 129 -0.14 -2.98 -8.21
N LEU A 130 -1.02 -3.53 -9.03
CA LEU A 130 -2.23 -2.88 -9.52
C LEU A 130 -3.37 -3.89 -9.55
N TRP A 131 -4.56 -3.53 -9.07
CA TRP A 131 -5.71 -4.43 -9.10
C TRP A 131 -7.04 -3.69 -9.13
N TRP A 132 -8.01 -4.28 -9.84
CA TRP A 132 -9.31 -3.67 -10.11
C TRP A 132 -10.36 -4.76 -10.44
N PRO A 133 -11.66 -4.52 -10.17
CA PRO A 133 -12.75 -5.43 -10.52
C PRO A 133 -13.14 -5.30 -12.01
N GLU A 134 -13.81 -6.30 -12.57
CA GLU A 134 -14.28 -6.30 -13.97
C GLU A 134 -15.23 -5.14 -14.30
N ASP A 135 -16.00 -4.65 -13.34
CA ASP A 135 -16.86 -3.48 -13.48
C ASP A 135 -16.14 -2.12 -13.37
N HIS A 136 -14.81 -2.13 -13.13
CA HIS A 136 -13.96 -0.95 -12.98
C HIS A 136 -14.43 0.04 -11.89
N ALA A 137 -15.17 -0.44 -10.89
CA ALA A 137 -15.72 0.43 -9.84
C ALA A 137 -14.64 1.11 -8.96
N TRP A 138 -13.46 0.50 -8.87
CA TRP A 138 -12.31 1.02 -8.16
C TRP A 138 -11.00 0.48 -8.76
N CYS A 139 -9.87 1.05 -8.36
CA CYS A 139 -8.53 0.58 -8.71
C CYS A 139 -7.58 0.86 -7.56
N VAL A 140 -6.76 -0.11 -7.19
CA VAL A 140 -5.73 0.03 -6.15
C VAL A 140 -4.36 -0.09 -6.80
N ALA A 141 -3.47 0.86 -6.50
CA ALA A 141 -2.12 0.93 -7.00
C ALA A 141 -1.10 1.04 -5.85
N THR A 142 -0.25 0.02 -5.74
CA THR A 142 0.93 -0.03 -4.88
C THR A 142 2.12 -0.30 -5.79
N ASP A 143 2.57 0.75 -6.49
CA ASP A 143 3.70 0.62 -7.40
C ASP A 143 4.94 0.19 -6.62
N VAL A 144 5.80 -0.60 -7.27
CA VAL A 144 7.01 -1.19 -6.70
C VAL A 144 7.98 -0.18 -6.11
N ASP A 145 7.93 1.07 -6.57
CA ASP A 145 8.78 2.15 -6.09
C ASP A 145 8.07 3.06 -5.05
N LEU A 146 6.81 2.78 -4.70
CA LEU A 146 6.02 3.56 -3.74
C LEU A 146 6.00 2.91 -2.35
N ASP A 147 6.15 3.75 -1.32
CA ASP A 147 5.93 3.42 0.09
C ASP A 147 4.46 3.57 0.53
N SER A 148 3.63 4.09 -0.38
CA SER A 148 2.23 4.44 -0.18
C SER A 148 1.35 3.72 -1.20
N THR A 149 0.09 3.47 -0.84
CA THR A 149 -0.91 2.89 -1.75
C THR A 149 -1.95 3.92 -2.13
N TYR A 150 -2.28 3.97 -3.42
CA TYR A 150 -3.32 4.83 -3.97
C TYR A 150 -4.56 4.01 -4.31
N VAL A 151 -5.73 4.53 -3.95
CA VAL A 151 -7.01 3.92 -4.31
C VAL A 151 -7.88 4.95 -5.02
N GLY A 152 -8.26 4.64 -6.25
CA GLY A 152 -9.25 5.39 -7.02
C GLY A 152 -10.59 4.66 -6.98
N GLY A 153 -11.69 5.39 -6.81
CA GLY A 153 -13.04 4.82 -6.78
C GLY A 153 -14.11 5.89 -6.71
N SER A 154 -15.36 5.47 -6.47
CA SER A 154 -16.45 6.41 -6.21
C SER A 154 -16.23 7.21 -4.93
N ARG A 155 -16.97 8.30 -4.74
CA ARG A 155 -16.88 9.11 -3.51
C ARG A 155 -17.23 8.28 -2.28
N GLU A 156 -18.24 7.42 -2.37
CA GLU A 156 -18.68 6.55 -1.30
C GLU A 156 -17.59 5.52 -0.95
N CYS A 157 -16.87 5.01 -1.96
CA CYS A 157 -15.72 4.12 -1.75
C CYS A 157 -14.56 4.84 -1.05
N VAL A 158 -14.24 6.06 -1.47
CA VAL A 158 -13.18 6.87 -0.85
C VAL A 158 -13.56 7.23 0.59
N GLU A 159 -14.81 7.63 0.83
CA GLU A 159 -15.32 7.94 2.16
C GLU A 159 -15.17 6.72 3.09
N ALA A 160 -15.62 5.54 2.65
CA ALA A 160 -15.50 4.30 3.41
C ALA A 160 -14.05 3.99 3.82
N LEU A 161 -13.07 4.22 2.92
CA LEU A 161 -11.64 4.06 3.22
C LEU A 161 -11.15 5.08 4.24
N THR A 162 -11.48 6.36 4.06
CA THR A 162 -10.99 7.45 4.92
C THR A 162 -11.63 7.48 6.31
N THR A 163 -12.76 6.79 6.49
CA THR A 163 -13.43 6.64 7.79
C THR A 163 -13.12 5.32 8.49
N ASP A 164 -12.27 4.48 7.89
CA ASP A 164 -11.93 3.17 8.45
C ASP A 164 -10.88 3.30 9.55
N ASP A 165 -11.16 2.83 10.76
CA ASP A 165 -10.21 2.93 11.88
C ASP A 165 -8.97 2.02 11.75
N HIS A 166 -8.95 1.09 10.78
CA HIS A 166 -7.85 0.14 10.58
C HIS A 166 -6.98 0.48 9.36
N ILE A 167 -7.39 1.45 8.53
CA ILE A 167 -6.63 1.95 7.40
C ILE A 167 -6.40 3.45 7.61
N GLU A 168 -5.14 3.85 7.67
CA GLU A 168 -4.82 5.28 7.58
C GLU A 168 -4.89 5.72 6.12
N ALA A 169 -5.98 6.38 5.75
CA ALA A 169 -6.19 6.92 4.42
C ALA A 169 -6.53 8.41 4.47
N MET A 170 -5.97 9.17 3.53
CA MET A 170 -6.29 10.59 3.35
C MET A 170 -6.71 10.85 1.90
N PRO A 171 -7.73 11.69 1.67
CA PRO A 171 -8.13 12.04 0.31
C PRO A 171 -7.03 12.86 -0.37
N ILE A 172 -6.76 12.55 -1.63
CA ILE A 172 -5.79 13.25 -2.47
C ILE A 172 -6.40 13.58 -3.83
N SER A 173 -5.89 14.61 -4.51
CA SER A 173 -6.31 14.96 -5.87
C SER A 173 -5.55 14.14 -6.90
N ALA A 174 -6.20 13.77 -8.01
CA ALA A 174 -5.54 13.01 -9.08
C ALA A 174 -4.36 13.73 -9.76
N GLY A 175 -4.23 15.05 -9.56
CA GLY A 175 -3.11 15.85 -10.05
C GLY A 175 -1.96 16.01 -9.06
N ASP A 176 -2.08 15.48 -7.85
CA ASP A 176 -1.02 15.54 -6.85
C ASP A 176 0.13 14.60 -7.23
N SER A 177 1.36 15.05 -7.02
CA SER A 177 2.55 14.23 -7.32
C SER A 177 2.71 13.11 -6.30
N VAL A 178 3.17 11.96 -6.77
CA VAL A 178 3.48 10.78 -5.95
C VAL A 178 4.98 10.65 -5.63
N THR A 179 5.77 11.63 -6.06
CA THR A 179 7.23 11.66 -5.93
C THR A 179 7.67 12.15 -4.56
N ARG A 180 8.88 11.80 -4.14
CA ARG A 180 9.44 12.19 -2.83
C ARG A 180 9.35 13.70 -2.52
N ASP A 181 9.46 14.56 -3.53
CA ASP A 181 9.38 16.02 -3.40
C ASP A 181 7.93 16.56 -3.31
N SER A 182 6.92 15.69 -3.28
CA SER A 182 5.53 16.06 -2.99
C SER A 182 5.34 16.50 -1.53
N ASP A 183 6.17 15.99 -0.62
CA ASP A 183 6.11 16.35 0.80
C ASP A 183 6.75 17.71 1.05
N ARG A 184 5.99 18.76 0.78
CA ARG A 184 6.42 20.15 0.94
C ARG A 184 6.33 20.66 2.38
N LEU A 185 5.64 19.95 3.27
CA LEU A 185 5.46 20.36 4.67
C LEU A 185 6.54 19.77 5.58
N ASN A 186 7.01 18.56 5.27
CA ASN A 186 8.04 17.85 6.03
C ASN A 186 9.37 17.73 5.28
N ALA A 187 9.50 18.36 4.10
CA ALA A 187 10.76 18.46 3.38
C ALA A 187 11.89 18.79 4.35
N ALA A 188 12.98 18.01 4.28
CA ALA A 188 14.17 18.31 5.05
C ALA A 188 14.57 19.76 4.78
N GLU A 189 14.72 20.57 5.84
CA GLU A 189 15.47 21.81 5.68
C GLU A 189 16.83 21.40 5.11
N GLY A 190 17.18 21.99 3.96
CA GLY A 190 18.44 21.69 3.29
C GLY A 190 19.63 21.87 4.25
N PRO A 191 20.76 21.21 3.97
CA PRO A 191 21.97 21.35 4.78
C PRO A 191 22.43 22.81 4.91
#